data_AF-A0A1J3E4I4-F1
#
_entry.id   AF-A0A1J3E4I4-F1
#
_cell.length_a   1.000
_cell.length_b   1.000
_cell.length_c   1.000
_cell.angle_alpha   90.00
_cell.angle_beta   90.00
_cell.angle_gamma   90.00
#
_symmetry.space_group_name_H-M   'P 1'
#
loop_
_entity.id
_entity.type
_entity.pdbx_description
1 polymer ?
#
loop_
_entity_poly.entity_id
_entity_poly.type
_entity_poly.pdbx_seq_one_letter_code
_entity_poly.pdbx_strand_id
1 'polypeptide(L)'
;GSLVEDYYTGYKLHCEGWRSVFCSPKRAAFCGDAPKSLIDVVSQQKRWAIGLLEVSLSKYCPITYGVKSMGLLMGLGYCQYAFWAFWSIPLIIYGFLPQLSLLYGVSIFPKAYDSWFWLYIVLFLGAYTQDLLDFVLEGGTSRGWWNDQRMSMVRGFTSFFFGFIEFTLKTLNLSTHGFNLTSKTNDDAEQIKRYEQEIFDFGPSSSMFLPMTIAAVVNLLAFVRGLYGLFVWGERLVLELMLVSFAVVNCLPIYEAMVLRKDDGKLPKNICFFAGIFTFVLTVSGYFVLK
;
A
#
# COMPACT_ATOMS: atom_id res chain seq x y z
N GLY A 1 10.29 -20.26 13.95
CA GLY A 1 10.69 -19.96 12.57
C GLY A 1 9.94 -18.73 12.11
N SER A 2 10.37 -18.12 11.01
CA SER A 2 9.66 -17.03 10.35
C SER A 2 9.35 -17.45 8.90
N LEU A 3 8.25 -16.95 8.32
CA LEU A 3 7.94 -17.13 6.90
C LEU A 3 8.88 -16.34 5.95
N VAL A 4 9.79 -15.53 6.50
CA VAL A 4 10.89 -14.87 5.77
C VAL A 4 12.23 -15.37 6.31
N GLU A 5 12.49 -16.66 6.12
CA GLU A 5 13.69 -17.32 6.62
C GLU A 5 14.98 -16.74 6.04
N ASP A 6 14.93 -16.23 4.82
CA ASP A 6 16.03 -15.54 4.14
C ASP A 6 16.43 -14.26 4.88
N TYR A 7 15.47 -13.37 5.14
CA TYR A 7 15.64 -12.16 5.92
C TYR A 7 16.09 -12.48 7.35
N TYR A 8 15.42 -13.43 8.01
CA TYR A 8 15.70 -13.78 9.40
C TYR A 8 17.12 -14.36 9.57
N THR A 9 17.55 -15.23 8.65
CA THR A 9 18.88 -15.84 8.70
C THR A 9 19.97 -14.81 8.47
N GLY A 10 19.83 -13.96 7.43
CA GLY A 10 20.79 -12.88 7.17
C GLY A 10 20.88 -11.91 8.34
N TYR A 11 19.74 -11.51 8.91
CA TYR A 11 19.68 -10.68 10.11
C TYR A 11 20.44 -11.29 11.30
N LYS A 12 20.22 -12.59 11.56
CA LYS A 12 20.90 -13.30 12.65
C LYS A 12 22.41 -13.37 12.46
N LEU A 13 22.88 -13.64 11.24
CA LEU A 13 24.30 -13.63 10.91
C LEU A 13 24.92 -12.25 11.12
N HIS A 14 24.27 -11.17 10.69
CA HIS A 14 24.79 -9.83 10.94
C HIS A 14 24.82 -9.49 12.45
N CYS A 15 23.85 -9.97 13.24
CA CYS A 15 23.89 -9.83 14.70
C CYS A 15 25.08 -10.57 15.34
N GLU A 16 25.64 -11.56 14.67
CA GLU A 16 26.83 -12.31 15.09
C GLU A 16 28.14 -11.69 14.58
N GLY A 17 28.07 -10.54 13.89
CA GLY A 17 29.23 -9.79 13.41
C GLY A 17 29.64 -10.09 11.97
N TRP A 18 28.89 -10.94 11.24
CA TRP A 18 29.12 -11.16 9.82
C TRP A 18 28.83 -9.89 9.02
N ARG A 19 29.55 -9.71 7.91
CA ARG A 19 29.40 -8.58 6.99
C ARG A 19 29.02 -9.09 5.60
N SER A 20 28.00 -8.51 5.00
CA SER A 20 27.62 -8.78 3.61
C SER A 20 28.24 -7.79 2.64
N VAL A 21 28.30 -8.17 1.37
CA VAL A 21 28.71 -7.30 0.27
C VAL A 21 27.63 -7.36 -0.80
N PHE A 22 27.18 -6.19 -1.27
CA PHE A 22 26.27 -6.08 -2.40
C PHE A 22 27.08 -5.80 -3.68
N CYS A 23 26.93 -6.68 -4.68
CA CYS A 23 27.62 -6.57 -5.96
C CYS A 23 26.59 -6.31 -7.06
N SER A 24 26.71 -5.19 -7.76
CA SER A 24 25.85 -4.82 -8.89
C SER A 24 26.63 -4.85 -10.21
N PRO A 25 26.74 -6.03 -10.87
CA PRO A 25 27.42 -6.13 -12.17
C PRO A 25 26.60 -5.45 -13.28
N LYS A 26 27.29 -4.93 -14.32
CA LYS A 26 26.64 -4.29 -15.48
C LYS A 26 25.64 -5.20 -16.21
N ARG A 27 25.87 -6.51 -16.20
CA ARG A 27 24.94 -7.51 -16.74
C ARG A 27 24.34 -8.27 -15.56
N ALA A 28 23.02 -8.40 -15.55
CA ALA A 28 22.33 -9.22 -14.56
C ALA A 28 22.91 -10.64 -14.53
N ALA A 29 23.44 -11.03 -13.38
CA ALA A 29 24.02 -12.37 -13.17
C ALA A 29 22.92 -13.42 -12.92
N PHE A 30 21.77 -12.99 -12.42
CA PHE A 30 20.61 -13.83 -12.11
C PHE A 30 19.36 -13.20 -12.73
N CYS A 31 18.56 -14.01 -13.43
CA CYS A 31 17.26 -13.63 -13.96
C CYS A 31 16.21 -14.58 -13.37
N GLY A 32 15.14 -14.02 -12.81
CA GLY A 32 14.00 -14.77 -12.30
C GLY A 32 12.71 -14.31 -12.97
N ASP A 33 11.70 -15.18 -12.94
CA ASP A 33 10.36 -14.79 -13.38
C ASP A 33 9.61 -14.07 -12.26
N ALA A 34 8.86 -13.03 -12.63
CA ALA A 34 8.07 -12.21 -11.74
C ALA A 34 6.59 -12.61 -11.81
N PRO A 35 5.81 -12.43 -10.73
CA PRO A 35 4.38 -12.66 -10.79
C PRO A 35 3.72 -11.71 -11.82
N LYS A 36 2.91 -12.28 -12.72
CA LYS A 36 2.24 -11.54 -13.79
C LYS A 36 0.82 -11.07 -13.40
N SER A 37 0.29 -11.59 -12.28
CA SER A 37 -0.99 -11.16 -11.70
C SER A 37 -0.76 -10.41 -10.38
N LEU A 38 -1.60 -9.40 -10.13
CA LEU A 38 -1.58 -8.61 -8.92
C LEU A 38 -1.93 -9.44 -7.69
N ILE A 39 -2.82 -10.44 -7.82
CA ILE A 39 -3.16 -11.31 -6.69
C ILE A 39 -1.95 -12.12 -6.23
N ASP A 40 -1.12 -12.58 -7.15
CA ASP A 40 0.11 -13.31 -6.82
C ASP A 40 1.12 -12.39 -6.12
N VAL A 41 1.27 -11.15 -6.60
CA VAL A 41 2.12 -10.12 -5.97
C VAL A 41 1.66 -9.84 -4.54
N VAL A 42 0.38 -9.50 -4.34
CA VAL A 42 -0.12 -9.11 -3.01
C VAL A 42 -0.17 -10.31 -2.06
N SER A 43 -0.40 -11.53 -2.55
CA SER A 43 -0.35 -12.75 -1.74
C SER A 43 1.07 -13.08 -1.30
N GLN A 44 2.05 -12.92 -2.18
CA GLN A 44 3.47 -13.07 -1.83
C GLN A 44 3.87 -12.04 -0.77
N GLN A 45 3.54 -10.77 -0.98
CA GLN A 45 3.86 -9.70 -0.04
C GLN A 45 3.12 -9.84 1.30
N LYS A 46 1.92 -10.44 1.32
CA LYS A 46 1.23 -10.79 2.57
C LYS A 46 2.05 -11.79 3.38
N ARG A 47 2.59 -12.84 2.74
CA ARG A 47 3.48 -13.81 3.42
C ARG A 47 4.72 -13.13 3.99
N TRP A 48 5.32 -12.21 3.23
CA TRP A 48 6.45 -11.41 3.72
C TRP A 48 6.06 -10.56 4.93
N ALA A 49 4.93 -9.85 4.88
CA ALA A 49 4.44 -9.05 5.99
C ALA A 49 4.24 -9.87 7.26
N ILE A 50 3.63 -11.06 7.16
CA ILE A 50 3.47 -11.98 8.29
C ILE A 50 4.84 -12.42 8.84
N GLY A 51 5.74 -12.86 7.97
CA GLY A 51 7.07 -13.30 8.38
C GLY A 51 7.88 -12.18 9.06
N LEU A 52 7.82 -10.97 8.53
CA LEU A 52 8.49 -9.79 9.10
C LEU A 52 7.91 -9.43 10.48
N LEU A 53 6.59 -9.52 10.66
CA LEU A 53 5.95 -9.37 11.97
C LEU A 53 6.39 -10.45 12.97
N GLU A 54 6.55 -11.70 12.53
CA GLU A 54 7.09 -12.78 13.37
C GLU A 54 8.50 -12.46 13.86
N VAL A 55 9.34 -11.83 13.04
CA VAL A 55 10.68 -11.38 13.47
C VAL A 55 10.57 -10.18 14.41
N SER A 56 9.79 -9.17 14.05
CA SER A 56 9.61 -7.92 14.82
C SER A 56 9.08 -8.13 16.23
N LEU A 57 8.19 -9.10 16.41
CA LEU A 57 7.57 -9.40 17.70
C LEU A 57 8.18 -10.64 18.37
N SER A 58 9.34 -11.11 17.89
CA SER A 58 10.14 -12.13 18.55
C SER A 58 11.09 -11.55 19.61
N LYS A 59 11.73 -12.44 20.38
CA LYS A 59 12.86 -12.10 21.25
C LYS A 59 14.07 -11.53 20.50
N TYR A 60 14.12 -11.65 19.17
CA TYR A 60 15.16 -11.12 18.31
C TYR A 60 14.71 -9.86 17.55
N CYS A 61 13.76 -9.09 18.10
CA CYS A 61 13.30 -7.84 17.50
C CYS A 61 14.45 -6.92 17.05
N PRO A 62 14.44 -6.38 15.81
CA PRO A 62 15.47 -5.50 15.30
C PRO A 62 15.69 -4.22 16.12
N ILE A 63 14.63 -3.66 16.74
CA ILE A 63 14.72 -2.45 17.57
C ILE A 63 15.54 -2.69 18.84
N THR A 64 15.41 -3.86 19.46
CA THR A 64 16.05 -4.17 20.74
C THR A 64 17.31 -5.00 20.52
N TYR A 65 17.16 -6.25 20.10
CA TYR A 65 18.26 -7.17 19.88
C TYR A 65 19.16 -6.72 18.72
N GLY A 66 18.58 -6.27 17.61
CA GLY A 66 19.33 -5.84 16.42
C GLY A 66 20.19 -4.62 16.67
N VAL A 67 19.60 -3.54 17.22
CA VAL A 67 20.33 -2.31 17.61
C VAL A 67 21.43 -2.62 18.62
N LYS A 68 21.16 -3.46 19.62
CA LYS A 68 22.17 -3.86 20.61
C LYS A 68 23.34 -4.63 19.98
N SER A 69 23.07 -5.48 19.00
CA SER A 69 24.08 -6.40 18.44
C SER A 69 24.89 -5.77 17.30
N MET A 70 24.25 -4.95 16.45
CA MET A 70 24.84 -4.41 15.21
C MET A 70 25.00 -2.88 15.22
N GLY A 71 24.54 -2.21 16.27
CA GLY A 71 24.49 -0.75 16.35
C GLY A 71 23.22 -0.15 15.75
N LEU A 72 23.02 1.15 16.01
CA LEU A 72 21.78 1.86 15.70
C LEU A 72 21.45 1.88 14.21
N LEU A 73 22.40 2.26 13.36
CA LEU A 73 22.14 2.44 11.92
C LEU A 73 21.73 1.12 11.24
N MET A 74 22.47 0.05 11.49
CA MET A 74 22.15 -1.27 10.93
C MET A 74 20.84 -1.81 11.52
N GLY A 75 20.63 -1.64 12.83
CA GLY A 75 19.37 -2.01 13.49
C GLY A 75 18.17 -1.32 12.85
N LEU A 76 18.24 -0.01 12.61
CA LEU A 76 17.19 0.76 11.95
C LEU A 76 16.99 0.35 10.49
N GLY A 77 18.06 0.04 9.76
CA GLY A 77 17.97 -0.50 8.39
C GLY A 77 17.16 -1.80 8.32
N TYR A 78 17.36 -2.70 9.28
CA TYR A 78 16.53 -3.90 9.43
C TYR A 78 15.09 -3.56 9.86
N CYS A 79 14.91 -2.60 10.78
CA CYS A 79 13.57 -2.16 11.21
C CYS A 79 12.70 -1.70 10.04
N GLN A 80 13.28 -1.02 9.06
CA GLN A 80 12.53 -0.52 7.89
C GLN A 80 11.71 -1.64 7.23
N TYR A 81 12.31 -2.82 7.04
CA TYR A 81 11.61 -4.00 6.53
C TYR A 81 10.73 -4.65 7.59
N ALA A 82 11.27 -4.86 8.79
CA ALA A 82 10.61 -5.61 9.86
C ALA A 82 9.20 -5.06 10.21
N PHE A 83 9.01 -3.75 10.10
CA PHE A 83 7.77 -3.06 10.46
C PHE A 83 6.89 -2.68 9.26
N TRP A 84 7.13 -3.25 8.07
CA TRP A 84 6.37 -2.95 6.85
C TRP A 84 4.85 -2.99 7.02
N ALA A 85 4.34 -4.03 7.68
CA ALA A 85 2.89 -4.20 7.82
C ALA A 85 2.20 -3.03 8.56
N PHE A 86 2.91 -2.33 9.44
CA PHE A 86 2.37 -1.20 10.19
C PHE A 86 2.07 0.02 9.31
N TRP A 87 2.66 0.13 8.11
CA TRP A 87 2.30 1.16 7.13
C TRP A 87 0.84 1.10 6.67
N SER A 88 0.17 -0.06 6.82
CA SER A 88 -1.28 -0.16 6.58
C SER A 88 -2.11 0.78 7.47
N ILE A 89 -1.67 1.05 8.71
CA ILE A 89 -2.42 1.88 9.67
C ILE A 89 -2.55 3.32 9.18
N PRO A 90 -1.45 4.08 8.95
CA PRO A 90 -1.57 5.45 8.44
C PRO A 90 -2.23 5.47 7.06
N LEU A 91 -1.96 4.50 6.17
CA LEU A 91 -2.59 4.47 4.85
C LEU A 91 -4.11 4.33 4.92
N ILE A 92 -4.64 3.48 5.81
CA ILE A 92 -6.08 3.33 6.02
C ILE A 92 -6.68 4.61 6.61
N ILE A 93 -6.01 5.22 7.59
CA ILE A 93 -6.47 6.48 8.19
C ILE A 93 -6.53 7.58 7.12
N TYR A 94 -5.45 7.83 6.40
CA TYR A 94 -5.40 8.89 5.38
C TYR A 94 -6.19 8.57 4.10
N GLY A 95 -6.50 7.30 3.83
CA GLY A 95 -7.32 6.90 2.70
C GLY A 95 -8.82 6.94 2.95
N PHE A 96 -9.26 7.12 4.22
CA PHE A 96 -10.68 7.29 4.56
C PHE A 96 -11.02 8.60 5.29
N LEU A 97 -10.18 9.08 6.20
CA LEU A 97 -10.51 10.22 7.06
C LEU A 97 -10.65 11.55 6.28
N PRO A 98 -9.68 12.00 5.45
CA PRO A 98 -9.85 13.20 4.62
C PRO A 98 -11.03 13.14 3.64
N GLN A 99 -11.36 11.95 3.15
CA GLN A 99 -12.41 11.71 2.17
C GLN A 99 -13.79 11.83 2.82
N LEU A 100 -13.94 11.22 4.00
CA LEU A 100 -15.16 11.33 4.79
C LEU A 100 -15.36 12.76 5.29
N SER A 101 -14.29 13.44 5.73
CA SER A 101 -14.37 14.84 6.13
C SER A 101 -14.81 15.74 4.96
N LEU A 102 -14.28 15.51 3.76
CA LEU A 102 -14.69 16.20 2.54
C LEU A 102 -16.15 15.93 2.15
N LEU A 103 -16.64 14.69 2.28
CA LEU A 103 -18.04 14.34 2.02
C LEU A 103 -19.01 15.11 2.94
N TYR A 104 -18.63 15.30 4.20
CA TYR A 104 -19.47 15.97 5.21
C TYR A 104 -19.22 17.46 5.36
N GLY A 105 -18.26 18.02 4.62
CA GLY A 105 -17.93 19.44 4.69
C GLY A 105 -17.21 19.83 5.98
N VAL A 106 -16.54 18.88 6.63
CA VAL A 106 -15.79 19.08 7.88
C VAL A 106 -14.32 19.26 7.54
N SER A 107 -13.73 20.35 8.03
CA SER A 107 -12.31 20.66 7.88
C SER A 107 -11.54 19.96 9.00
N ILE A 108 -10.61 19.08 8.64
CA ILE A 108 -9.68 18.43 9.57
C ILE A 108 -8.26 18.99 9.43
N PHE A 109 -7.97 19.65 8.30
CA PHE A 109 -6.74 20.39 8.07
C PHE A 109 -6.95 21.91 8.22
N PRO A 110 -5.86 22.71 8.34
CA PRO A 110 -5.95 24.16 8.32
C PRO A 110 -6.62 24.68 7.05
N LYS A 111 -7.47 25.69 7.21
CA LYS A 111 -8.19 26.32 6.11
C LYS A 111 -7.26 27.24 5.32
N ALA A 112 -7.61 27.59 4.08
CA ALA A 112 -6.75 28.40 3.20
C ALA A 112 -6.31 29.77 3.77
N TYR A 113 -7.10 30.35 4.68
CA TYR A 113 -6.77 31.63 5.34
C TYR A 113 -5.90 31.47 6.60
N ASP A 114 -5.60 30.24 7.02
CA ASP A 114 -4.70 29.95 8.14
C ASP A 114 -3.24 29.98 7.65
N SER A 115 -2.33 30.57 8.44
CA SER A 115 -0.89 30.58 8.11
C SER A 115 -0.29 29.17 8.01
N TRP A 116 -0.82 28.21 8.76
CA TRP A 116 -0.37 26.81 8.72
C TRP A 116 -0.72 26.11 7.41
N PHE A 117 -1.69 26.60 6.62
CA PHE A 117 -2.08 26.01 5.34
C PHE A 117 -0.89 25.78 4.40
N TRP A 118 -0.03 26.80 4.27
CA TRP A 118 1.15 26.74 3.41
C TRP A 118 2.18 25.72 3.87
N LEU A 119 2.30 25.49 5.18
CA LEU A 119 3.20 24.47 5.72
C LEU A 119 2.79 23.07 5.21
N TYR A 120 1.50 22.75 5.21
CA TYR A 120 1.02 21.44 4.73
C TYR A 120 1.28 21.24 3.23
N ILE A 121 1.11 22.28 2.41
CA ILE A 121 1.44 22.24 0.99
C ILE A 121 2.93 21.98 0.78
N VAL A 122 3.79 22.73 1.47
CA VAL A 122 5.25 22.59 1.35
C VAL A 122 5.71 21.22 1.83
N LEU A 123 5.16 20.70 2.93
CA LEU A 123 5.48 19.36 3.42
C LEU A 123 5.07 18.27 2.42
N PHE A 124 3.86 18.37 1.86
CA PHE A 124 3.37 17.41 0.88
C PHE A 124 4.24 17.42 -0.39
N LEU A 125 4.39 18.60 -1.01
CA LEU A 125 5.17 18.72 -2.24
C LEU A 125 6.65 18.40 -2.01
N GLY A 126 7.23 18.85 -0.90
CA GLY A 126 8.61 18.60 -0.53
C GLY A 126 8.91 17.11 -0.37
N ALA A 127 8.05 16.38 0.36
CA ALA A 127 8.23 14.95 0.57
C ALA A 127 8.18 14.16 -0.76
N TYR A 128 7.16 14.37 -1.59
CA TYR A 128 7.04 13.66 -2.87
C TYR A 128 8.10 14.10 -3.89
N THR A 129 8.53 15.37 -3.87
CA THR A 129 9.61 15.84 -4.73
C THR A 129 10.94 15.19 -4.35
N GLN A 130 11.25 15.13 -3.05
CA GLN A 130 12.46 14.47 -2.57
C GLN A 130 12.45 12.98 -2.95
N ASP A 131 11.35 12.27 -2.69
CA ASP A 131 11.21 10.85 -3.01
C ASP A 131 11.35 10.58 -4.52
N LEU A 132 10.78 11.44 -5.37
CA LEU A 132 10.96 11.37 -6.82
C LEU A 132 12.42 11.59 -7.23
N LEU A 133 13.09 12.58 -6.64
CA LEU A 133 14.49 12.88 -6.94
C LEU A 133 15.38 11.70 -6.55
N ASP A 134 15.22 11.17 -5.34
CA ASP A 134 15.98 10.01 -4.87
C ASP A 134 15.76 8.80 -5.80
N PHE A 135 14.51 8.52 -6.20
CA PHE A 135 14.18 7.43 -7.11
C PHE A 135 14.84 7.55 -8.48
N VAL A 136 14.89 8.77 -9.04
CA VAL A 136 15.51 9.04 -10.35
C VAL A 136 17.04 9.03 -10.26
N LEU A 137 17.62 9.55 -9.17
CA LEU A 137 19.06 9.54 -8.93
C LEU A 137 19.62 8.11 -8.82
N GLU A 138 18.84 7.17 -8.29
CA GLU A 138 19.16 5.74 -8.25
C GLU A 138 18.90 5.00 -9.58
N GLY A 139 18.63 5.74 -10.66
CA GLY A 139 18.46 5.20 -12.01
C GLY A 139 17.03 4.78 -12.37
N GLY A 140 16.05 5.08 -11.52
CA GLY A 140 14.64 4.89 -11.81
C GLY A 140 14.08 5.91 -12.80
N THR A 141 12.86 5.67 -13.30
CA THR A 141 12.12 6.62 -14.15
C THR A 141 11.00 7.28 -13.37
N SER A 142 10.57 8.48 -13.77
CA SER A 142 9.43 9.16 -13.12
C SER A 142 8.13 8.35 -13.24
N ARG A 143 7.94 7.60 -14.33
CA ARG A 143 6.82 6.66 -14.50
C ARG A 143 6.95 5.49 -13.51
N GLY A 144 8.16 4.95 -13.34
CA GLY A 144 8.45 3.90 -12.36
C GLY A 144 8.18 4.36 -10.93
N TRP A 145 8.58 5.59 -10.58
CA TRP A 145 8.30 6.19 -9.29
C TRP A 145 6.79 6.32 -9.04
N TRP A 146 6.03 6.84 -10.01
CA TRP A 146 4.58 6.95 -9.87
C TRP A 146 3.91 5.59 -9.71
N ASN A 147 4.41 4.57 -10.42
CA ASN A 147 3.95 3.19 -10.23
C ASN A 147 4.29 2.64 -8.84
N ASP A 148 5.43 3.01 -8.25
CA ASP A 148 5.74 2.64 -6.86
C ASP A 148 4.78 3.32 -5.86
N GLN A 149 4.39 4.58 -6.08
CA GLN A 149 3.37 5.24 -5.24
C GLN A 149 2.04 4.47 -5.26
N ARG A 150 1.60 4.06 -6.46
CA ARG A 150 0.41 3.20 -6.62
C ARG A 150 0.58 1.88 -5.87
N MET A 151 1.69 1.19 -6.09
CA MET A 151 1.96 -0.10 -5.43
C MET A 151 2.09 0.03 -3.91
N SER A 152 2.59 1.13 -3.39
CA SER A 152 2.63 1.44 -1.96
C SER A 152 1.22 1.53 -1.37
N MET A 153 0.27 2.19 -2.05
CA MET A 153 -1.14 2.19 -1.65
C MET A 153 -1.78 0.81 -1.76
N VAL A 154 -1.56 0.09 -2.87
CA VAL A 154 -2.06 -1.28 -3.04
C VAL A 154 -1.57 -2.18 -1.90
N ARG A 155 -0.27 -2.16 -1.60
CA ARG A 155 0.35 -2.92 -0.50
C ARG A 155 -0.31 -2.62 0.84
N GLY A 156 -0.51 -1.33 1.14
CA GLY A 156 -1.14 -0.85 2.37
C GLY A 156 -2.54 -1.43 2.59
N PHE A 157 -3.41 -1.30 1.58
CA PHE A 157 -4.81 -1.74 1.67
C PHE A 157 -5.01 -3.24 1.44
N THR A 158 -4.00 -3.97 0.99
CA THR A 158 -4.08 -5.40 0.69
C THR A 158 -3.12 -6.19 1.58
N SER A 159 -1.90 -6.46 1.10
CA SER A 159 -0.90 -7.32 1.75
C SER A 159 -0.60 -6.95 3.20
N PHE A 160 -0.36 -5.68 3.48
CA PHE A 160 0.03 -5.21 4.81
C PHE A 160 -1.15 -5.28 5.78
N PHE A 161 -2.32 -4.83 5.37
CA PHE A 161 -3.55 -4.92 6.17
C PHE A 161 -3.91 -6.37 6.51
N PHE A 162 -4.01 -7.24 5.50
CA PHE A 162 -4.35 -8.65 5.72
C PHE A 162 -3.23 -9.41 6.44
N GLY A 163 -1.97 -9.09 6.16
CA GLY A 163 -0.83 -9.70 6.86
C GLY A 163 -0.83 -9.34 8.35
N PHE A 164 -1.14 -8.08 8.69
CA PHE A 164 -1.27 -7.63 10.07
C PHE A 164 -2.43 -8.31 10.80
N ILE A 165 -3.61 -8.41 10.17
CA ILE A 165 -4.77 -9.10 10.73
C ILE A 165 -4.45 -10.59 10.95
N GLU A 166 -3.95 -11.28 9.93
CA GLU A 166 -3.65 -12.72 10.00
C GLU A 166 -2.60 -13.01 11.09
N PHE A 167 -1.54 -12.21 11.16
CA PHE A 167 -0.54 -12.32 12.21
C PHE A 167 -1.14 -12.09 13.62
N THR A 168 -2.03 -11.11 13.76
CA THR A 168 -2.70 -10.81 15.04
C THR A 168 -3.59 -11.98 15.47
N LEU A 169 -4.43 -12.48 14.57
CA LEU A 169 -5.30 -13.64 14.83
C LEU A 169 -4.49 -14.89 15.21
N LYS A 170 -3.36 -15.11 14.52
CA LYS A 170 -2.42 -16.17 14.85
C LYS A 170 -1.84 -16.01 16.26
N THR A 171 -1.39 -14.80 16.62
CA THR A 171 -0.83 -14.51 17.95
C THR A 171 -1.85 -14.73 19.06
N LEU A 172 -3.14 -14.53 18.77
CA LEU A 172 -4.26 -14.79 19.66
C LEU A 172 -4.76 -16.25 19.63
N ASN A 173 -4.11 -17.14 18.88
CA ASN A 173 -4.53 -18.54 18.65
C ASN A 173 -5.95 -18.70 18.05
N LEU A 174 -6.40 -17.72 17.26
CA LEU A 174 -7.73 -17.69 16.64
C LEU A 174 -7.75 -18.25 15.20
N SER A 175 -6.60 -18.61 14.63
CA SER A 175 -6.51 -19.15 13.27
C SER A 175 -5.39 -20.18 13.09
N THR A 176 -5.61 -21.20 12.25
CA THR A 176 -4.58 -22.15 11.79
C THR A 176 -4.09 -21.79 10.38
N HIS A 177 -2.80 -22.02 10.10
CA HIS A 177 -2.20 -21.68 8.80
C HIS A 177 -2.58 -22.66 7.69
N GLY A 178 -2.87 -22.11 6.50
CA GLY A 178 -2.69 -22.78 5.21
C GLY A 178 -1.62 -22.05 4.41
N PHE A 179 -0.54 -22.74 4.04
CA PHE A 179 0.48 -22.18 3.15
C PHE A 179 0.07 -22.44 1.70
N ASN A 180 -0.37 -21.40 1.00
CA ASN A 180 -0.60 -21.48 -0.45
C ASN A 180 0.65 -21.00 -1.18
N LEU A 181 1.28 -21.91 -1.93
CA LEU A 181 2.36 -21.59 -2.85
C LEU A 181 1.85 -20.59 -3.90
N THR A 182 2.63 -19.54 -4.16
CA THR A 182 2.38 -18.64 -5.28
C THR A 182 2.64 -19.40 -6.58
N SER A 183 1.63 -19.57 -7.43
CA SER A 183 1.84 -20.14 -8.76
C SER A 183 2.58 -19.15 -9.63
N LYS A 184 3.74 -19.55 -10.17
CA LYS A 184 4.48 -18.78 -11.17
C LYS A 184 4.20 -19.24 -12.60
N THR A 185 3.31 -20.21 -12.76
CA THR A 185 2.98 -20.86 -14.03
C THR A 185 1.60 -20.39 -14.48
N ASN A 186 1.57 -19.35 -15.30
CA ASN A 186 0.41 -19.02 -16.12
C ASN A 186 0.95 -18.58 -17.49
N ASP A 187 0.95 -19.52 -18.43
CA ASP A 187 1.36 -19.33 -19.82
C ASP A 187 0.18 -18.82 -20.69
N ASP A 188 -0.72 -18.01 -20.11
CA ASP A 188 -1.78 -17.37 -20.88
C ASP A 188 -1.17 -16.18 -21.64
N ALA A 189 -1.15 -16.28 -22.97
CA ALA A 189 -0.63 -15.25 -23.86
C ALA A 189 -1.29 -13.88 -23.63
N GLU A 190 -2.57 -13.86 -23.25
CA GLU A 190 -3.28 -12.62 -22.95
C GLU A 190 -2.83 -11.99 -21.63
N GLN A 191 -2.49 -12.80 -20.62
CA GLN A 191 -1.90 -12.29 -19.37
C GLN A 191 -0.49 -11.75 -19.60
N ILE A 192 0.33 -12.44 -20.38
CA ILE A 192 1.68 -11.97 -20.75
C ILE A 192 1.59 -10.64 -21.48
N LYS A 193 0.67 -10.52 -22.44
CA LYS A 193 0.43 -9.26 -23.17
C LYS A 193 0.04 -8.11 -22.24
N ARG A 194 -0.84 -8.36 -21.26
CA ARG A 194 -1.20 -7.33 -20.25
C ARG A 194 0.01 -6.91 -19.43
N TYR A 195 0.82 -7.88 -18.99
CA TYR A 195 2.04 -7.62 -18.23
C TYR A 195 3.04 -6.76 -19.04
N GLU A 196 3.29 -7.09 -20.30
CA GLU A 196 4.17 -6.33 -21.20
C GLU A 196 3.65 -4.91 -21.48
N GLN A 197 2.32 -4.71 -21.43
CA GLN A 197 1.67 -3.41 -21.57
C GLN A 197 1.60 -2.60 -20.25
N GLU A 198 2.17 -3.12 -19.15
CA GLU A 198 2.08 -2.55 -17.81
C GLU A 198 0.64 -2.37 -17.30
N ILE A 199 -0.27 -3.26 -17.70
CA ILE A 199 -1.67 -3.25 -17.26
C ILE A 199 -1.84 -4.25 -16.12
N PHE A 200 -2.45 -3.82 -15.02
CA PHE A 200 -2.73 -4.72 -13.89
C PHE A 200 -3.63 -5.88 -14.31
N ASP A 201 -3.18 -7.11 -14.11
CA ASP A 201 -4.06 -8.29 -14.14
C ASP A 201 -4.46 -8.61 -12.70
N PHE A 202 -5.73 -8.49 -12.33
CA PHE A 202 -6.17 -8.75 -10.95
C PHE A 202 -6.21 -10.25 -10.61
N GLY A 203 -6.16 -11.14 -11.60
CA GLY A 203 -6.29 -12.57 -11.43
C GLY A 203 -7.63 -13.01 -10.84
N PRO A 204 -7.69 -14.23 -10.27
CA PRO A 204 -8.91 -14.75 -9.65
C PRO A 204 -9.46 -13.87 -8.53
N SER A 205 -10.76 -13.99 -8.29
CA SER A 205 -11.44 -13.26 -7.23
C SER A 205 -10.84 -13.49 -5.85
N SER A 206 -10.40 -12.42 -5.19
CA SER A 206 -9.86 -12.45 -3.83
C SER A 206 -10.41 -11.31 -2.98
N SER A 207 -10.77 -11.62 -1.72
CA SER A 207 -11.20 -10.62 -0.73
C SER A 207 -10.12 -9.61 -0.38
N MET A 208 -8.85 -9.90 -0.69
CA MET A 208 -7.73 -9.00 -0.44
C MET A 208 -7.88 -7.66 -1.15
N PHE A 209 -8.56 -7.61 -2.29
CA PHE A 209 -8.79 -6.36 -3.03
C PHE A 209 -9.92 -5.51 -2.46
N LEU A 210 -10.73 -6.03 -1.53
CA LEU A 210 -11.92 -5.35 -1.04
C LEU A 210 -11.60 -4.01 -0.36
N PRO A 211 -10.66 -3.89 0.60
CA PRO A 211 -10.39 -2.62 1.27
C PRO A 211 -9.88 -1.54 0.31
N MET A 212 -9.00 -1.92 -0.63
CA MET A 212 -8.49 -1.03 -1.67
C MET A 212 -9.61 -0.53 -2.59
N THR A 213 -10.53 -1.42 -2.95
CA THR A 213 -11.67 -1.06 -3.81
C THR A 213 -12.64 -0.13 -3.08
N ILE A 214 -12.92 -0.37 -1.80
CA ILE A 214 -13.73 0.54 -0.97
C ILE A 214 -13.05 1.91 -0.90
N ALA A 215 -11.75 1.96 -0.61
CA ALA A 215 -10.99 3.20 -0.59
C ALA A 215 -11.09 3.94 -1.93
N ALA A 216 -10.89 3.25 -3.06
CA ALA A 216 -11.01 3.85 -4.38
C ALA A 216 -12.41 4.47 -4.61
N VAL A 217 -13.49 3.74 -4.30
CA VAL A 217 -14.86 4.25 -4.49
C VAL A 217 -15.15 5.44 -3.59
N VAL A 218 -14.81 5.37 -2.30
CA VAL A 218 -14.99 6.48 -1.35
C VAL A 218 -14.21 7.72 -1.80
N ASN A 219 -12.96 7.56 -2.23
CA ASN A 219 -12.14 8.66 -2.74
C ASN A 219 -12.78 9.31 -3.98
N LEU A 220 -13.33 8.51 -4.91
CA LEU A 220 -13.98 9.05 -6.10
C LEU A 220 -15.25 9.84 -5.76
N LEU A 221 -16.09 9.31 -4.86
CA LEU A 221 -17.30 10.00 -4.38
C LEU A 221 -16.95 11.31 -3.66
N ALA A 222 -15.95 11.28 -2.78
CA ALA A 222 -15.46 12.45 -2.08
C ALA A 222 -14.89 13.50 -3.03
N PHE A 223 -14.15 13.08 -4.07
CA PHE A 223 -13.61 13.98 -5.09
C PHE A 223 -14.72 14.70 -5.84
N VAL A 224 -15.71 13.97 -6.36
CA VAL A 224 -16.86 14.56 -7.07
C VAL A 224 -17.61 15.54 -6.15
N ARG A 225 -17.84 15.15 -4.89
CA ARG A 225 -18.50 16.00 -3.91
C ARG A 225 -17.70 17.24 -3.53
N GLY A 226 -16.37 17.11 -3.46
CA GLY A 226 -15.43 18.18 -3.17
C GLY A 226 -15.33 19.20 -4.30
N LEU A 227 -15.30 18.74 -5.55
CA LEU A 227 -15.37 19.61 -6.73
C LEU A 227 -16.67 20.44 -6.74
N TYR A 228 -17.81 19.81 -6.45
CA TYR A 228 -19.07 20.54 -6.25
C TYR A 228 -19.00 21.48 -5.03
N GLY A 229 -18.34 21.01 -3.97
CA GLY A 229 -18.11 21.75 -2.72
C GLY A 229 -17.30 23.03 -2.88
N LEU A 230 -16.41 23.14 -3.88
CA LEU A 230 -15.69 24.40 -4.15
C LEU A 230 -16.65 25.57 -4.43
N PHE A 231 -17.79 25.29 -5.07
CA PHE A 231 -18.80 26.31 -5.35
C PHE A 231 -19.71 26.62 -4.15
N VAL A 232 -19.83 25.71 -3.18
CA VAL A 232 -20.79 25.81 -2.06
C VAL A 232 -20.12 26.20 -0.74
N TRP A 233 -18.94 25.64 -0.46
CA TRP A 233 -18.20 25.79 0.80
C TRP A 233 -16.95 26.66 0.67
N GLY A 234 -16.62 27.09 -0.55
CA GLY A 234 -15.43 27.90 -0.86
C GLY A 234 -14.13 27.16 -0.59
N GLU A 235 -13.06 27.92 -0.32
CA GLU A 235 -11.68 27.42 -0.14
C GLU A 235 -11.42 26.74 1.23
N ARG A 236 -12.46 26.28 1.93
CA ARG A 236 -12.33 25.74 3.29
C ARG A 236 -11.71 24.34 3.34
N LEU A 237 -11.86 23.56 2.27
CA LEU A 237 -11.51 22.12 2.24
C LEU A 237 -10.46 21.80 1.16
N VAL A 238 -9.57 22.77 0.89
CA VAL A 238 -8.60 22.68 -0.21
C VAL A 238 -7.57 21.58 0.05
N LEU A 239 -7.10 21.41 1.29
CA LEU A 239 -6.12 20.38 1.63
C LEU A 239 -6.73 18.98 1.57
N GLU A 240 -7.97 18.81 2.05
CA GLU A 240 -8.73 17.58 1.88
C GLU A 240 -8.89 17.25 0.40
N LEU A 241 -9.34 18.21 -0.41
CA LEU A 241 -9.49 18.01 -1.86
C LEU A 241 -8.16 17.69 -2.53
N MET A 242 -7.04 18.29 -2.12
CA MET A 242 -5.71 17.99 -2.64
C MET A 242 -5.32 16.52 -2.38
N LEU A 243 -5.49 16.05 -1.14
CA LEU A 243 -5.20 14.65 -0.77
C LEU A 243 -6.11 13.66 -1.48
N VAL A 244 -7.41 13.95 -1.55
CA VAL A 244 -8.38 13.11 -2.28
C VAL A 244 -8.05 13.08 -3.78
N SER A 245 -7.66 14.22 -4.37
CA SER A 245 -7.24 14.29 -5.78
C SER A 245 -6.03 13.38 -6.02
N PHE A 246 -5.02 13.46 -5.15
CA PHE A 246 -3.85 12.59 -5.23
C PHE A 246 -4.21 11.10 -5.17
N ALA A 247 -5.09 10.72 -4.24
CA ALA A 247 -5.58 9.35 -4.12
C ALA A 247 -6.35 8.89 -5.37
N VAL A 248 -7.23 9.73 -5.93
CA VAL A 248 -7.99 9.43 -7.15
C VAL A 248 -7.07 9.21 -8.36
N VAL A 249 -6.05 10.07 -8.55
CA VAL A 249 -5.10 9.92 -9.66
C VAL A 249 -4.32 8.61 -9.54
N ASN A 250 -3.97 8.20 -8.32
CA ASN A 250 -3.30 6.92 -8.08
C ASN A 250 -4.24 5.71 -8.24
N CYS A 251 -5.55 5.89 -8.04
CA CYS A 251 -6.56 4.86 -8.24
C CYS A 251 -7.05 4.72 -9.69
N LEU A 252 -6.56 5.51 -10.65
CA LEU A 252 -7.00 5.45 -12.06
C LEU A 252 -7.00 4.03 -12.65
N PRO A 253 -5.94 3.20 -12.50
CA PRO A 253 -5.97 1.83 -13.01
C PRO A 253 -7.03 0.94 -12.34
N ILE A 254 -7.39 1.24 -11.09
CA ILE A 254 -8.44 0.53 -10.35
C ILE A 254 -9.80 0.91 -10.94
N TYR A 255 -10.08 2.20 -11.15
CA TYR A 255 -11.33 2.65 -11.77
C TYR A 255 -11.50 2.11 -13.19
N GLU A 256 -10.43 2.11 -13.97
CA GLU A 256 -10.41 1.53 -15.31
C GLU A 256 -10.75 0.03 -15.25
N ALA A 257 -10.11 -0.72 -14.35
CA ALA A 257 -10.36 -2.14 -14.14
C ALA A 257 -11.77 -2.45 -13.59
N MET A 258 -12.37 -1.52 -12.86
CA MET A 258 -13.73 -1.66 -12.31
C MET A 258 -14.82 -1.42 -13.36
N VAL A 259 -14.65 -0.39 -14.20
CA VAL A 259 -15.75 0.17 -15.02
C VAL A 259 -15.54 -0.07 -16.50
N LEU A 260 -14.32 0.13 -17.00
CA LEU A 260 -14.05 0.20 -18.44
C LEU A 260 -13.59 -1.15 -19.02
N ARG A 261 -12.86 -1.94 -18.22
CA ARG A 261 -12.28 -3.20 -18.70
C ARG A 261 -13.31 -4.32 -18.82
N LYS A 262 -13.23 -5.04 -19.94
CA LYS A 262 -14.10 -6.18 -20.26
C LYS A 262 -13.35 -7.51 -20.28
N ASP A 263 -12.02 -7.47 -20.38
CA ASP A 263 -11.14 -8.64 -20.39
C ASP A 263 -11.11 -9.38 -19.04
N ASP A 264 -10.41 -10.51 -19.01
CA ASP A 264 -10.37 -11.42 -17.85
C ASP A 264 -9.44 -10.94 -16.72
N GLY A 265 -8.55 -9.99 -17.00
CA GLY A 265 -7.66 -9.40 -15.98
C GLY A 265 -8.28 -8.23 -15.22
N LYS A 266 -9.57 -7.92 -15.42
CA LYS A 266 -10.29 -6.82 -14.76
C LYS A 266 -10.54 -7.08 -13.27
N LEU A 267 -10.95 -6.05 -12.54
CA LEU A 267 -11.31 -6.24 -11.13
C LEU A 267 -12.56 -7.14 -11.01
N PRO A 268 -12.56 -8.18 -10.16
CA PRO A 268 -13.67 -9.10 -10.03
C PRO A 268 -14.99 -8.40 -9.64
N LYS A 269 -16.07 -8.71 -10.38
CA LYS A 269 -17.38 -8.03 -10.24
C LYS A 269 -18.00 -8.15 -8.84
N ASN A 270 -17.82 -9.30 -8.20
CA ASN A 270 -18.27 -9.53 -6.82
C ASN A 270 -17.54 -8.60 -5.83
N ILE A 271 -16.25 -8.37 -6.00
CA ILE A 271 -15.48 -7.40 -5.20
C ILE A 271 -16.01 -5.99 -5.42
N CYS A 272 -16.29 -5.59 -6.66
CA CYS A 272 -16.92 -4.29 -6.94
C CYS A 272 -18.29 -4.15 -6.25
N PHE A 273 -19.12 -5.18 -6.30
CA PHE A 273 -20.45 -5.19 -5.68
C PHE A 273 -20.37 -5.03 -4.15
N PHE A 274 -19.54 -5.84 -3.48
CA PHE A 274 -19.33 -5.72 -2.04
C PHE A 274 -18.70 -4.38 -1.66
N ALA A 275 -17.73 -3.89 -2.45
CA ALA A 275 -17.13 -2.58 -2.22
C ALA A 275 -18.18 -1.46 -2.26
N GLY A 276 -19.16 -1.53 -3.16
CA GLY A 276 -20.30 -0.60 -3.20
C GLY A 276 -21.13 -0.64 -1.91
N ILE A 277 -21.47 -1.84 -1.41
CA ILE A 277 -22.21 -2.00 -0.15
C ILE A 277 -21.43 -1.44 1.03
N PHE A 278 -20.16 -1.82 1.17
CA PHE A 278 -19.32 -1.34 2.28
C PHE A 278 -19.03 0.15 2.19
N THR A 279 -18.91 0.71 0.99
CA THR A 279 -18.79 2.16 0.79
C THR A 279 -20.04 2.88 1.28
N PHE A 280 -21.23 2.36 0.99
CA PHE A 280 -22.48 2.93 1.50
C PHE A 280 -22.52 2.90 3.04
N VAL A 281 -22.21 1.75 3.64
CA VAL A 281 -22.14 1.60 5.10
C VAL A 281 -21.13 2.57 5.70
N LEU A 282 -19.90 2.61 5.18
CA LEU A 282 -18.84 3.49 5.67
C LEU A 282 -19.22 4.96 5.57
N THR A 283 -19.85 5.35 4.45
CA THR A 283 -20.35 6.71 4.27
C THR A 283 -21.36 6.99 5.38
N VAL A 284 -22.44 6.22 5.49
CA VAL A 284 -23.49 6.41 6.52
C VAL A 284 -22.91 6.44 7.93
N SER A 285 -21.99 5.53 8.29
CA SER A 285 -21.33 5.53 9.59
C SER A 285 -20.49 6.79 9.80
N GLY A 286 -19.77 7.27 8.79
CA GLY A 286 -18.99 8.49 8.85
C GLY A 286 -19.84 9.73 9.15
N TYR A 287 -21.12 9.75 8.75
CA TYR A 287 -22.04 10.83 9.09
C TYR A 287 -22.18 10.97 10.62
N PHE A 288 -22.38 9.86 11.34
CA PHE A 288 -22.57 9.87 12.79
C PHE A 288 -21.29 10.16 13.59
N VAL A 289 -20.12 9.97 12.98
CA VAL A 289 -18.83 10.19 13.65
C VAL A 289 -18.36 11.63 13.47
N LEU A 290 -18.57 12.20 12.28
CA LEU A 290 -18.06 13.54 11.94
C LEU A 290 -19.11 14.65 12.12
N LYS A 291 -20.37 14.30 12.40
CA LYS A 291 -21.47 15.24 12.56
C LYS A 291 -22.41 14.82 13.69
#